data_AF-A0A8H8RAU1-F1
#
_entry.id   AF-A0A8H8RAU1-F1
#
_cell.length_a   1.000
_cell.length_b   1.000
_cell.length_c   1.000
_cell.angle_alpha   90.00
_cell.angle_beta   90.00
_cell.angle_gamma   90.00
#
_symmetry.space_group_name_H-M   'P 1'
#
loop_
_entity.id
_entity.type
_entity.pdbx_description
1 polymer ?
#
loop_
_entity_poly.entity_id
_entity_poly.type
_entity_poly.pdbx_seq_one_letter_code
_entity_poly.pdbx_strand_id
1 'polypeptide(L)'
;MLEPSDRNRRAKSINQKSLITTPKRPLKPKAANPVLEAVTTWFSALPPELLGTIHTTLQELLAAAPRRWVAYPPMVLLPSGSFSGPWSPILNLSFPSSHRDSLCAAIIASISKKEGKGSLTHLAINSGIPLHKHEDAENILRTPSGLVMLYGDFGPALSPDHVPGQQDFGDAFWVRTKQNGIAQTWAPRYTMFSRGNVKEKARLLDFHSPSQVEGRRRSKEQLKGDVAVDLYAGIGYFVFSYAALGMR
;
A
#
# COMPACT_ATOMS: atom_id res chain seq x y z
N MET A 1 19.35 87.87 -30.50
CA MET A 1 20.63 88.00 -29.77
C MET A 1 20.71 86.84 -28.78
N LEU A 2 21.72 85.99 -28.95
CA LEU A 2 22.37 85.14 -27.94
C LEU A 2 21.54 84.06 -27.20
N GLU A 3 21.84 82.80 -27.56
CA GLU A 3 22.00 81.59 -26.71
C GLU A 3 22.64 81.87 -25.32
N PRO A 4 22.68 80.95 -24.31
CA PRO A 4 22.52 79.48 -24.31
C PRO A 4 21.64 78.94 -23.13
N SER A 5 21.32 77.66 -22.89
CA SER A 5 22.23 76.54 -22.60
C SER A 5 21.50 75.23 -22.24
N ASP A 6 21.98 74.16 -22.88
CA ASP A 6 22.31 72.82 -22.38
C ASP A 6 21.30 71.86 -21.69
N ARG A 7 21.12 70.73 -22.40
CA ARG A 7 21.27 69.32 -21.96
C ARG A 7 20.34 68.76 -20.88
N ASN A 8 19.43 67.88 -21.33
CA ASN A 8 19.45 66.47 -20.92
C ASN A 8 18.51 65.59 -21.77
N ARG A 9 19.06 64.88 -22.77
CA ARG A 9 18.40 63.72 -23.41
C ARG A 9 19.12 62.45 -22.94
N ARG A 10 18.63 61.85 -21.86
CA ARG A 10 19.01 60.48 -21.48
C ARG A 10 18.25 59.51 -22.39
N ALA A 11 18.95 58.91 -23.33
CA ALA A 11 18.49 57.77 -24.10
C ALA A 11 18.20 56.60 -23.15
N LYS A 12 16.99 56.03 -23.23
CA LYS A 12 16.60 54.81 -22.52
C LYS A 12 17.35 53.63 -23.15
N SER A 13 18.25 53.04 -22.39
CA SER A 13 18.92 51.78 -22.72
C SER A 13 17.89 50.64 -22.80
N ILE A 14 17.77 50.04 -23.98
CA ILE A 14 16.97 48.84 -24.23
C ILE A 14 17.80 47.65 -23.72
N ASN A 15 17.37 47.08 -22.60
CA ASN A 15 18.03 45.95 -21.97
C ASN A 15 17.65 44.65 -22.71
N GLN A 16 18.50 44.20 -23.63
CA GLN A 16 18.40 42.87 -24.24
C GLN A 16 18.67 41.79 -23.17
N LYS A 17 17.60 41.26 -22.56
CA LYS A 17 17.70 40.04 -21.77
C LYS A 17 17.90 38.85 -22.71
N SER A 18 19.14 38.42 -22.82
CA SER A 18 19.55 37.12 -23.35
C SER A 18 18.69 36.00 -22.76
N LEU A 19 17.94 35.32 -23.62
CA LEU A 19 17.24 34.07 -23.31
C LEU A 19 18.29 32.97 -23.17
N ILE A 20 18.82 32.79 -21.96
CA ILE A 20 19.61 31.61 -21.61
C ILE A 20 18.65 30.44 -21.49
N THR A 21 18.48 29.69 -22.58
CA THR A 21 17.81 28.39 -22.59
C THR A 21 18.71 27.41 -21.82
N THR A 22 18.42 27.20 -20.55
CA THR A 22 19.05 26.13 -19.77
C THR A 22 18.81 24.78 -20.44
N PRO A 23 19.84 23.95 -20.68
CA PRO A 23 19.65 22.64 -21.29
C PRO A 23 18.77 21.78 -20.38
N LYS A 24 17.70 21.21 -20.95
CA LYS A 24 16.84 20.24 -20.26
C LYS A 24 17.71 19.07 -19.82
N ARG A 25 17.89 18.93 -18.51
CA ARG A 25 18.57 17.79 -17.87
C ARG A 25 17.98 16.49 -18.44
N PRO A 26 18.80 15.51 -18.88
CA PRO A 26 18.29 14.26 -19.42
C PRO A 26 17.37 13.60 -18.38
N LEU A 27 16.20 13.18 -18.83
CA LEU A 27 15.24 12.45 -18.00
C LEU A 27 15.95 11.22 -17.43
N LYS A 28 16.03 11.13 -16.09
CA LYS A 28 16.55 9.93 -15.43
C LYS A 28 15.83 8.71 -16.00
N PRO A 29 16.54 7.61 -16.32
CA PRO A 29 15.90 6.36 -16.74
C PRO A 29 14.79 6.02 -15.74
N LYS A 30 13.62 5.61 -16.24
CA LYS A 30 12.54 5.14 -15.36
C LYS A 30 13.12 4.02 -14.50
N ALA A 31 13.08 4.21 -13.17
CA ALA A 31 13.54 3.19 -12.24
C ALA A 31 12.84 1.87 -12.57
N ALA A 32 13.63 0.80 -12.69
CA ALA A 32 13.11 -0.53 -12.99
C ALA A 32 12.06 -0.96 -11.96
N ASN A 33 11.17 -1.85 -12.37
CA ASN A 33 10.20 -2.41 -11.43
C ASN A 33 10.95 -3.38 -10.49
N PRO A 34 10.91 -3.17 -9.16
CA PRO A 34 11.69 -3.96 -8.20
C PRO A 34 11.32 -5.44 -8.19
N VAL A 35 10.06 -5.78 -8.47
CA VAL A 35 9.63 -7.18 -8.59
C VAL A 35 10.30 -7.83 -9.79
N LEU A 36 10.32 -7.16 -10.95
CA LEU A 36 10.94 -7.69 -12.16
C LEU A 36 12.46 -7.85 -12.01
N GLU A 37 13.10 -6.91 -11.33
CA GLU A 37 14.53 -6.98 -10.98
C GLU A 37 14.82 -8.19 -10.08
N ALA A 38 14.00 -8.38 -9.03
CA ALA A 38 14.12 -9.54 -8.14
C ALA A 38 13.92 -10.87 -8.89
N VAL A 39 12.89 -10.97 -9.74
CA VAL A 39 12.61 -12.17 -10.54
C VAL A 39 13.75 -12.48 -11.51
N THR A 40 14.30 -11.47 -12.18
CA THR A 40 15.42 -11.64 -13.12
C THR A 40 16.67 -12.18 -12.40
N THR A 41 16.98 -11.59 -11.24
CA THR A 41 18.14 -11.98 -10.43
C THR A 41 17.96 -13.41 -9.89
N TRP A 42 16.78 -13.71 -9.34
CA TRP A 42 16.43 -15.02 -8.82
C TRP A 42 16.51 -16.10 -9.91
N PHE A 43 15.90 -15.87 -11.07
CA PHE A 43 15.87 -16.85 -12.15
C PHE A 43 17.28 -17.17 -12.66
N SER A 44 18.14 -16.16 -12.76
CA SER A 44 19.55 -16.34 -13.18
C SER A 44 20.39 -17.12 -12.18
N ALA A 45 19.95 -17.18 -10.91
CA ALA A 45 20.62 -17.91 -9.84
C ALA A 45 20.06 -19.34 -9.65
N LEU A 46 19.07 -19.76 -10.45
CA LEU A 46 18.52 -21.11 -10.33
C LEU A 46 19.48 -22.17 -10.89
N PRO A 47 19.65 -23.31 -10.19
CA PRO A 47 20.34 -24.46 -10.73
C PRO A 47 19.70 -24.97 -12.03
N PRO A 48 20.49 -25.46 -13.02
CA PRO A 48 19.97 -25.98 -14.29
C PRO A 48 18.90 -27.07 -14.13
N GLU A 49 19.01 -27.88 -13.08
CA GLU A 49 18.09 -28.97 -12.76
C GLU A 49 16.69 -28.45 -12.45
N LEU A 50 16.60 -27.29 -11.77
CA LEU A 50 15.33 -26.63 -11.47
C LEU A 50 14.80 -25.82 -12.66
N LEU A 51 15.66 -25.31 -13.52
CA LEU A 51 15.21 -24.70 -14.78
C LEU A 51 14.49 -25.72 -15.67
N GLY A 52 14.94 -26.97 -15.66
CA GLY A 52 14.30 -28.08 -16.37
C GLY A 52 12.88 -28.41 -15.87
N THR A 53 12.57 -28.15 -14.59
CA THR A 53 11.24 -28.45 -14.00
C THR A 53 10.23 -27.32 -14.17
N ILE A 54 10.69 -26.08 -14.32
CA ILE A 54 9.82 -24.90 -14.38
C ILE A 54 9.06 -24.80 -15.72
N HIS A 55 9.50 -25.48 -16.78
CA HIS A 55 8.87 -25.51 -18.12
C HIS A 55 8.36 -24.15 -18.64
N THR A 56 8.97 -23.06 -18.17
CA THR A 56 8.52 -21.68 -18.39
C THR A 56 9.76 -20.81 -18.55
N THR A 57 9.70 -19.86 -19.47
CA THR A 57 10.80 -18.92 -19.74
C THR A 57 10.79 -17.74 -18.78
N LEU A 58 11.96 -17.12 -18.59
CA LEU A 58 12.05 -15.85 -17.86
C LEU A 58 11.12 -14.77 -18.44
N GLN A 59 10.96 -14.71 -19.77
CA GLN A 59 10.09 -13.72 -20.41
C GLN A 59 8.62 -13.91 -20.03
N GLU A 60 8.12 -15.14 -19.99
CA GLU A 60 6.74 -15.45 -19.57
C GLU A 60 6.51 -15.11 -18.09
N LEU A 61 7.48 -15.44 -17.23
CA LEU A 61 7.42 -15.07 -15.81
C LEU A 61 7.37 -13.55 -15.63
N LEU A 62 8.24 -12.79 -16.31
CA LEU A 62 8.29 -11.33 -16.25
C LEU A 62 7.03 -10.66 -16.85
N ALA A 63 6.42 -11.27 -17.87
CA ALA A 63 5.17 -10.80 -18.45
C ALA A 63 4.01 -10.91 -17.44
N ALA A 64 3.94 -12.03 -16.71
CA ALA A 64 2.89 -12.31 -15.72
C ALA A 64 3.20 -11.80 -14.30
N ALA A 65 4.41 -11.30 -14.02
CA ALA A 65 4.81 -10.83 -12.71
C ALA A 65 3.99 -9.60 -12.24
N PRO A 66 3.67 -9.50 -10.94
CA PRO A 66 2.92 -8.37 -10.41
C PRO A 66 3.74 -7.08 -10.50
N ARG A 67 3.11 -6.02 -11.00
CA ARG A 67 3.75 -4.70 -11.20
C ARG A 67 3.33 -3.67 -10.16
N ARG A 68 2.34 -4.00 -9.35
CA ARG A 68 1.75 -3.15 -8.31
C ARG A 68 1.80 -3.88 -6.98
N TRP A 69 1.98 -3.11 -5.92
CA TRP A 69 1.94 -3.59 -4.54
C TRP A 69 1.46 -2.46 -3.64
N VAL A 70 1.13 -2.81 -2.39
CA VAL A 70 0.95 -1.85 -1.30
C VAL A 70 1.82 -2.28 -0.14
N ALA A 71 2.57 -1.34 0.43
CA ALA A 71 3.35 -1.59 1.65
C ALA A 71 2.54 -1.18 2.88
N TYR A 72 2.36 -2.14 3.79
CA TYR A 72 1.85 -1.95 5.15
C TYR A 72 2.91 -2.48 6.11
N PRO A 73 3.95 -1.68 6.47
CA PRO A 73 5.08 -2.21 7.19
C PRO A 73 4.68 -3.03 8.44
N PRO A 74 5.29 -4.22 8.61
CA PRO A 74 6.40 -4.78 7.83
C PRO A 74 5.98 -5.70 6.66
N MET A 75 4.78 -5.55 6.09
CA MET A 75 4.23 -6.40 5.03
C MET A 75 4.17 -5.72 3.65
N VAL A 76 4.45 -6.49 2.61
CA VAL A 76 4.09 -6.21 1.21
C VAL A 76 2.82 -6.98 0.85
N LEU A 77 1.84 -6.27 0.31
CA LEU A 77 0.59 -6.85 -0.17
C LEU A 77 0.48 -6.70 -1.69
N LEU A 78 0.39 -7.84 -2.37
CA LEU A 78 0.20 -7.96 -3.81
C LEU A 78 -1.29 -8.04 -4.17
N PRO A 79 -1.70 -7.55 -5.35
CA PRO A 79 -3.09 -7.62 -5.79
C PRO A 79 -3.54 -9.05 -6.08
N SER A 80 -4.85 -9.30 -6.04
CA SER A 80 -5.45 -10.58 -6.44
C SER A 80 -4.95 -11.04 -7.81
N GLY A 81 -4.74 -12.35 -7.96
CA GLY A 81 -4.22 -12.97 -9.18
C GLY A 81 -2.72 -12.77 -9.42
N SER A 82 -1.99 -12.13 -8.50
CA SER A 82 -0.52 -12.08 -8.57
C SER A 82 0.08 -13.48 -8.57
N PHE A 83 1.11 -13.69 -9.40
CA PHE A 83 1.77 -14.99 -9.54
C PHE A 83 0.82 -16.13 -9.92
N SER A 84 -0.13 -15.85 -10.82
CA SER A 84 -0.96 -16.87 -11.47
C SER A 84 -0.34 -17.35 -12.78
N GLY A 85 -0.91 -18.41 -13.39
CA GLY A 85 -0.51 -18.92 -14.71
C GLY A 85 0.90 -19.52 -14.71
N PRO A 86 1.89 -18.93 -15.43
CA PRO A 86 3.27 -19.47 -15.53
C PRO A 86 3.99 -19.62 -14.18
N TRP A 87 3.48 -18.96 -13.13
CA TRP A 87 4.01 -19.04 -11.77
C TRP A 87 3.52 -20.25 -10.98
N SER A 88 2.48 -20.96 -11.45
CA SER A 88 1.85 -22.06 -10.71
C SER A 88 2.83 -23.18 -10.34
N PRO A 89 3.74 -23.64 -11.25
CA PRO A 89 4.72 -24.67 -10.89
C PRO A 89 5.68 -24.22 -9.78
N ILE A 90 6.08 -22.94 -9.80
CA ILE A 90 7.03 -22.35 -8.85
C ILE A 90 6.38 -22.15 -7.48
N LEU A 91 5.09 -21.81 -7.41
CA LEU A 91 4.40 -21.60 -6.15
C LEU A 91 3.83 -22.88 -5.53
N ASN A 92 3.72 -23.97 -6.30
CA ASN A 92 3.26 -25.26 -5.79
C ASN A 92 4.22 -25.85 -4.74
N LEU A 93 3.70 -26.68 -3.84
CA LEU A 93 4.43 -27.37 -2.79
C LEU A 93 5.54 -28.29 -3.31
N SER A 94 5.42 -28.79 -4.55
CA SER A 94 6.44 -29.62 -5.20
C SER A 94 7.73 -28.86 -5.52
N PHE A 95 7.68 -27.51 -5.61
CA PHE A 95 8.87 -26.71 -5.84
C PHE A 95 9.60 -26.44 -4.51
N PRO A 96 10.94 -26.57 -4.45
CA PRO A 96 11.67 -26.46 -3.19
C PRO A 96 11.38 -25.15 -2.46
N SER A 97 10.99 -25.25 -1.17
CA SER A 97 10.65 -24.07 -0.35
C SER A 97 11.78 -23.06 -0.27
N SER A 98 13.04 -23.51 -0.16
CA SER A 98 14.21 -22.62 -0.12
C SER A 98 14.31 -21.68 -1.33
N HIS A 99 13.92 -22.14 -2.52
CA HIS A 99 13.93 -21.32 -3.73
C HIS A 99 12.68 -20.42 -3.84
N ARG A 100 11.54 -20.83 -3.28
CA ARG A 100 10.36 -19.95 -3.15
C ARG A 100 10.63 -18.83 -2.15
N ASP A 101 11.26 -19.17 -1.04
CA ASP A 101 11.65 -18.27 0.04
C ASP A 101 12.68 -17.26 -0.46
N SER A 102 13.68 -17.70 -1.22
CA SER A 102 14.68 -16.79 -1.81
C SER A 102 14.06 -15.83 -2.84
N LEU A 103 13.09 -16.29 -3.65
CA LEU A 103 12.30 -15.43 -4.53
C LEU A 103 11.55 -14.37 -3.74
N CYS A 104 10.80 -14.79 -2.71
CA CYS A 104 10.01 -13.87 -1.89
C CYS A 104 10.89 -12.87 -1.14
N ALA A 105 11.99 -13.33 -0.55
CA ALA A 105 12.97 -12.49 0.11
C ALA A 105 13.60 -11.46 -0.85
N ALA A 106 13.94 -11.87 -2.08
CA ALA A 106 14.45 -10.97 -3.10
C ALA A 106 13.42 -9.89 -3.51
N ILE A 107 12.14 -10.28 -3.66
CA ILE A 107 11.05 -9.33 -3.95
C ILE A 107 10.91 -8.32 -2.81
N ILE A 108 10.87 -8.79 -1.56
CA ILE A 108 10.77 -7.94 -0.37
C ILE A 108 11.95 -6.97 -0.33
N ALA A 109 13.18 -7.45 -0.48
CA ALA A 109 14.38 -6.62 -0.44
C ALA A 109 14.37 -5.52 -1.53
N SER A 110 14.00 -5.86 -2.76
CA SER A 110 13.91 -4.91 -3.87
C SER A 110 12.81 -3.87 -3.65
N ILE A 111 11.64 -4.27 -3.11
CA ILE A 111 10.56 -3.34 -2.77
C ILE A 111 10.96 -2.44 -1.59
N SER A 112 11.56 -2.99 -0.54
CA SER A 112 12.07 -2.22 0.61
C SER A 112 13.05 -1.13 0.16
N LYS A 113 14.00 -1.47 -0.72
CA LYS A 113 14.95 -0.51 -1.30
C LYS A 113 14.25 0.61 -2.06
N LYS A 114 13.17 0.31 -2.76
CA LYS A 114 12.40 1.30 -3.53
C LYS A 114 11.50 2.18 -2.66
N GLU A 115 10.80 1.61 -1.69
CA GLU A 115 9.87 2.34 -0.82
C GLU A 115 10.62 3.26 0.16
N GLY A 116 11.81 2.84 0.60
CA GLY A 116 12.68 3.62 1.50
C GLY A 116 12.05 3.90 2.87
N LYS A 117 10.98 3.17 3.24
CA LYS A 117 10.16 3.40 4.43
C LYS A 117 9.96 2.10 5.21
N GLY A 118 10.84 1.87 6.18
CA GLY A 118 10.74 0.75 7.12
C GLY A 118 11.27 -0.57 6.57
N SER A 119 11.49 -1.51 7.50
CA SER A 119 11.83 -2.89 7.16
C SER A 119 10.57 -3.63 6.71
N LEU A 120 10.64 -4.29 5.56
CA LEU A 120 9.59 -5.20 5.11
C LEU A 120 10.14 -6.62 5.27
N THR A 121 9.31 -7.52 5.77
CA THR A 121 9.69 -8.89 6.12
C THR A 121 8.65 -9.91 5.65
N HIS A 122 7.43 -9.48 5.32
CA HIS A 122 6.34 -10.36 4.95
C HIS A 122 5.83 -10.06 3.54
N LEU A 123 5.40 -11.10 2.83
CA LEU A 123 4.79 -11.01 1.50
C LEU A 123 3.50 -11.80 1.46
N ALA A 124 2.42 -11.17 1.01
CA ALA A 124 1.13 -11.81 0.83
C ALA A 124 0.39 -11.32 -0.42
N ILE A 125 -0.59 -12.09 -0.89
CA ILE A 125 -1.55 -11.71 -1.93
C ILE A 125 -2.91 -11.47 -1.29
N ASN A 126 -3.58 -10.40 -1.71
CA ASN A 126 -4.96 -10.12 -1.32
C ASN A 126 -5.94 -10.60 -2.40
N SER A 127 -6.58 -11.76 -2.17
CA SER A 127 -7.62 -12.31 -3.07
C SER A 127 -9.04 -11.81 -2.75
N GLY A 128 -9.17 -10.76 -1.92
CA GLY A 128 -10.47 -10.23 -1.48
C GLY A 128 -11.09 -11.07 -0.36
N ILE A 129 -12.20 -10.57 0.20
CA ILE A 129 -12.96 -11.30 1.23
C ILE A 129 -14.18 -11.94 0.57
N PRO A 130 -14.26 -13.28 0.50
CA PRO A 130 -15.38 -13.95 -0.14
C PRO A 130 -16.68 -13.68 0.63
N LEU A 131 -17.80 -13.63 -0.10
CA LEU A 131 -19.13 -13.45 0.47
C LEU A 131 -19.62 -14.70 1.19
N HIS A 132 -19.16 -15.88 0.75
CA HIS A 132 -19.52 -17.18 1.31
C HIS A 132 -18.27 -17.90 1.82
N LYS A 133 -18.45 -18.78 2.81
CA LYS A 133 -17.49 -19.80 3.22
C LYS A 133 -17.48 -20.94 2.19
N HIS A 134 -16.57 -21.90 2.35
CA HIS A 134 -16.44 -23.05 1.44
C HIS A 134 -17.68 -23.97 1.40
N GLU A 135 -18.66 -23.78 2.30
CA GLU A 135 -19.88 -24.60 2.44
C GLU A 135 -21.16 -23.78 2.16
N ASP A 136 -21.09 -22.78 1.27
CA ASP A 136 -22.18 -21.84 0.92
C ASP A 136 -22.75 -20.97 2.05
N ALA A 137 -22.36 -21.22 3.30
CA ALA A 137 -22.69 -20.39 4.45
C ALA A 137 -22.12 -18.96 4.29
N GLU A 138 -22.92 -17.94 4.59
CA GLU A 138 -22.50 -16.55 4.47
C GLU A 138 -21.29 -16.23 5.37
N ASN A 139 -20.33 -15.50 4.82
CA ASN A 139 -19.20 -14.97 5.56
C ASN A 139 -19.60 -13.67 6.30
N ILE A 140 -20.50 -13.80 7.27
CA ILE A 140 -21.08 -12.68 8.05
C ILE A 140 -19.98 -11.89 8.76
N LEU A 141 -19.01 -12.58 9.37
CA LEU A 141 -17.86 -11.95 10.04
C LEU A 141 -16.85 -11.35 9.06
N ARG A 142 -17.04 -11.59 7.76
CA ARG A 142 -16.18 -11.12 6.68
C ARG A 142 -14.72 -11.49 6.97
N THR A 143 -14.48 -12.71 7.46
CA THR A 143 -13.15 -13.22 7.78
C THR A 143 -12.24 -13.12 6.54
N PRO A 144 -10.98 -12.62 6.67
CA PRO A 144 -10.09 -12.36 5.53
C PRO A 144 -9.46 -13.66 4.96
N SER A 145 -10.27 -14.67 4.67
CA SER A 145 -9.82 -15.99 4.18
C SER A 145 -9.14 -15.94 2.80
N GLY A 146 -9.27 -14.85 2.05
CA GLY A 146 -8.56 -14.65 0.78
C GLY A 146 -7.14 -14.10 0.91
N LEU A 147 -6.58 -13.98 2.12
CA LEU A 147 -5.17 -13.64 2.30
C LEU A 147 -4.29 -14.86 2.01
N VAL A 148 -3.48 -14.80 0.96
CA VAL A 148 -2.50 -15.84 0.63
C VAL A 148 -1.13 -15.41 1.14
N MET A 149 -0.65 -16.06 2.20
CA MET A 149 0.63 -15.74 2.86
C MET A 149 1.76 -16.47 2.13
N LEU A 150 2.62 -15.73 1.43
CA LEU A 150 3.69 -16.30 0.61
C LEU A 150 5.00 -16.45 1.39
N TYR A 151 5.30 -15.49 2.28
CA TYR A 151 6.57 -15.47 3.01
C TYR A 151 6.47 -14.66 4.29
N GLY A 152 7.18 -15.12 5.33
CA GLY A 152 7.14 -14.59 6.69
C GLY A 152 6.13 -15.31 7.58
N ASP A 153 6.25 -15.12 8.89
CA ASP A 153 5.37 -15.73 9.89
C ASP A 153 4.20 -14.79 10.23
N PHE A 154 3.00 -15.18 9.77
CA PHE A 154 1.76 -14.45 10.01
C PHE A 154 1.06 -14.84 11.33
N GLY A 155 1.72 -15.61 12.19
CA GLY A 155 1.14 -16.21 13.38
C GLY A 155 0.33 -17.49 13.08
N PRO A 156 -0.15 -18.17 14.13
CA PRO A 156 -0.86 -19.44 14.01
C PRO A 156 -2.24 -19.30 13.33
N ALA A 157 -2.75 -20.39 12.74
CA ALA A 157 -4.15 -20.43 12.36
C ALA A 157 -5.00 -20.71 13.62
N LEU A 158 -6.03 -19.89 13.86
CA LEU A 158 -6.95 -20.08 14.96
C LEU A 158 -8.29 -20.62 14.44
N SER A 159 -8.93 -21.48 15.22
CA SER A 159 -10.29 -21.96 14.92
C SER A 159 -11.28 -20.79 14.93
N PRO A 160 -12.33 -20.78 14.08
CA PRO A 160 -13.39 -19.77 14.15
C PRO A 160 -14.08 -19.67 15.51
N ASP A 161 -14.13 -20.78 16.26
CA ASP A 161 -14.76 -20.85 17.59
C ASP A 161 -13.78 -20.52 18.73
N HIS A 162 -12.51 -20.28 18.40
CA HIS A 162 -11.48 -19.93 19.38
C HIS A 162 -11.64 -18.49 19.85
N VAL A 163 -11.73 -18.30 21.17
CA VAL A 163 -11.72 -16.97 21.79
C VAL A 163 -10.26 -16.57 22.05
N PRO A 164 -9.71 -15.53 21.39
CA PRO A 164 -8.30 -15.19 21.50
C PRO A 164 -7.90 -14.77 22.92
N GLY A 165 -6.84 -15.40 23.45
CA GLY A 165 -6.17 -15.05 24.70
C GLY A 165 -4.92 -14.20 24.48
N GLN A 166 -4.25 -13.83 25.57
CA GLN A 166 -3.08 -12.93 25.54
C GLN A 166 -1.93 -13.47 24.65
N GLN A 167 -1.73 -14.79 24.66
CA GLN A 167 -0.71 -15.44 23.82
C GLN A 167 -1.03 -15.27 22.33
N ASP A 168 -2.29 -15.42 21.92
CA ASP A 168 -2.69 -15.24 20.52
C ASP A 168 -2.39 -13.82 20.02
N PHE A 169 -2.56 -12.79 20.87
CA PHE A 169 -2.17 -11.42 20.54
C PHE A 169 -0.65 -11.25 20.42
N GLY A 170 0.12 -11.95 21.26
CA GLY A 170 1.58 -11.95 21.24
C GLY A 170 2.16 -12.64 20.00
N ASP A 171 1.57 -13.77 19.60
CA ASP A 171 1.98 -14.58 18.47
C ASP A 171 1.42 -14.06 17.14
N ALA A 172 0.47 -13.12 17.19
CA ALA A 172 -0.10 -12.50 15.99
C ALA A 172 0.90 -11.60 15.27
N PHE A 173 0.87 -11.66 13.95
CA PHE A 173 1.59 -10.73 13.09
C PHE A 173 0.81 -9.42 12.91
N TRP A 174 1.42 -8.29 13.31
CA TRP A 174 0.79 -6.96 13.26
C TRP A 174 1.38 -6.08 12.17
N VAL A 175 0.49 -5.39 11.45
CA VAL A 175 0.86 -4.35 10.47
C VAL A 175 0.21 -3.03 10.83
N ARG A 176 0.80 -1.93 10.35
CA ARG A 176 0.28 -0.58 10.61
C ARG A 176 0.27 0.27 9.35
N THR A 177 -0.71 1.16 9.27
CA THR A 177 -0.73 2.26 8.30
C THR A 177 -1.26 3.55 8.92
N LYS A 178 -1.13 4.67 8.22
CA LYS A 178 -1.69 5.96 8.61
C LYS A 178 -2.54 6.53 7.48
N GLN A 179 -3.82 6.76 7.76
CA GLN A 179 -4.77 7.39 6.82
C GLN A 179 -5.39 8.60 7.49
N ASN A 180 -5.47 9.74 6.80
CA ASN A 180 -6.09 10.97 7.33
C ASN A 180 -5.58 11.36 8.73
N GLY A 181 -4.29 11.19 9.01
CA GLY A 181 -3.73 11.49 10.32
C GLY A 181 -3.90 10.39 11.38
N ILE A 182 -4.72 9.36 11.14
CA ILE A 182 -5.06 8.31 12.10
C ILE A 182 -4.25 7.05 11.80
N ALA A 183 -3.60 6.51 12.83
CA ALA A 183 -2.92 5.23 12.74
C ALA A 183 -3.93 4.08 12.86
N GLN A 184 -3.80 3.08 11.99
CA GLN A 184 -4.60 1.87 12.03
C GLN A 184 -3.65 0.68 12.06
N THR A 185 -3.83 -0.17 13.07
CA THR A 185 -3.02 -1.37 13.31
C THR A 185 -3.95 -2.57 13.30
N TRP A 186 -3.56 -3.64 12.63
CA TRP A 186 -4.36 -4.85 12.55
C TRP A 186 -3.48 -6.07 12.31
N ALA A 187 -4.03 -7.25 12.59
CA ALA A 187 -3.39 -8.51 12.29
C ALA A 187 -4.03 -9.08 11.00
N PRO A 188 -3.30 -9.10 9.85
CA PRO A 188 -3.90 -9.41 8.54
C PRO A 188 -4.57 -10.77 8.44
N ARG A 189 -4.06 -11.77 9.18
CA ARG A 189 -4.61 -13.12 9.21
C ARG A 189 -6.02 -13.17 9.82
N TYR A 190 -6.28 -12.35 10.83
CA TYR A 190 -7.48 -12.48 11.66
C TYR A 190 -8.50 -11.36 11.41
N THR A 191 -8.04 -10.19 10.99
CA THR A 191 -8.88 -8.99 10.90
C THR A 191 -8.74 -8.33 9.54
N MET A 192 -9.86 -7.86 9.00
CA MET A 192 -9.86 -7.16 7.73
C MET A 192 -9.34 -5.73 7.84
N PHE A 193 -8.70 -5.30 6.77
CA PHE A 193 -8.46 -3.90 6.49
C PHE A 193 -8.69 -3.62 4.99
N SER A 194 -9.56 -2.66 4.69
CA SER A 194 -9.68 -2.11 3.34
C SER A 194 -9.00 -0.75 3.26
N ARG A 195 -8.54 -0.34 2.08
CA ARG A 195 -8.14 1.06 1.81
C ARG A 195 -9.29 1.86 1.16
N GLY A 196 -10.28 1.18 0.58
CA GLY A 196 -11.28 1.76 -0.32
C GLY A 196 -12.08 2.92 0.28
N ASN A 197 -12.30 2.89 1.59
CA ASN A 197 -13.15 3.87 2.28
C ASN A 197 -12.37 5.12 2.72
N VAL A 198 -11.13 5.33 2.26
CA VAL A 198 -10.31 6.49 2.66
C VAL A 198 -10.98 7.84 2.39
N LYS A 199 -11.71 7.95 1.28
CA LYS A 199 -12.47 9.16 0.93
C LYS A 199 -13.64 9.38 1.89
N GLU A 200 -14.31 8.31 2.29
CA GLU A 200 -15.43 8.41 3.22
C GLU A 200 -14.95 8.77 4.64
N LYS A 201 -13.83 8.19 5.08
CA LYS A 201 -13.16 8.62 6.32
C LYS A 201 -12.79 10.11 6.28
N ALA A 202 -12.28 10.59 5.14
CA ALA A 202 -11.98 12.01 4.98
C ALA A 202 -13.24 12.88 5.01
N ARG A 203 -14.34 12.43 4.37
CA ARG A 203 -15.64 13.12 4.38
C ARG A 203 -16.18 13.31 5.80
N LEU A 204 -16.03 12.31 6.68
CA LEU A 204 -16.44 12.39 8.08
C LEU A 204 -15.57 13.38 8.87
N LEU A 205 -14.25 13.31 8.70
CA LEU A 205 -13.31 14.22 9.37
C LEU A 205 -13.47 15.70 8.96
N ASP A 206 -14.20 15.96 7.88
CA ASP A 206 -14.41 17.29 7.29
C ASP A 206 -15.62 18.04 7.86
N PHE A 207 -16.31 17.54 8.90
CA PHE A 207 -17.50 18.21 9.47
C PHE A 207 -17.23 19.62 10.01
N HIS A 208 -15.97 19.98 10.28
CA HIS A 208 -15.59 21.32 10.74
C HIS A 208 -15.38 22.34 9.60
N SER A 209 -15.21 21.87 8.36
CA SER A 209 -14.86 22.73 7.24
C SER A 209 -16.06 23.56 6.76
N PRO A 210 -15.82 24.76 6.20
CA PRO A 210 -16.88 25.52 5.53
C PRO A 210 -17.51 24.68 4.43
N SER A 211 -18.81 24.43 4.52
CA SER A 211 -19.57 23.67 3.54
C SER A 211 -20.62 24.58 2.89
N GLN A 212 -20.79 24.44 1.58
CA GLN A 212 -21.90 25.06 0.84
C GLN A 212 -23.26 24.37 1.14
N VAL A 213 -23.23 23.24 1.84
CA VAL A 213 -24.44 22.50 2.24
C VAL A 213 -24.83 22.92 3.65
N GLU A 214 -25.99 23.57 3.76
CA GLU A 214 -26.57 23.96 5.06
C GLU A 214 -26.71 22.75 5.99
N GLY A 215 -26.41 22.94 7.28
CA GLY A 215 -26.49 21.88 8.31
C GLY A 215 -25.32 20.90 8.35
N ARG A 216 -24.41 20.89 7.37
CA ARG A 216 -23.24 19.98 7.38
C ARG A 216 -22.11 20.43 8.31
N ARG A 217 -21.94 21.74 8.51
CA ARG A 217 -20.89 22.28 9.37
C ARG A 217 -21.30 22.14 10.83
N ARG A 218 -20.47 21.50 11.64
CA ARG A 218 -20.65 21.39 13.09
C ARG A 218 -19.43 21.92 13.83
N SER A 219 -19.66 22.70 14.87
CA SER A 219 -18.59 23.20 15.73
C SER A 219 -17.97 22.05 16.54
N LYS A 220 -16.74 22.24 17.03
CA LYS A 220 -16.09 21.23 17.88
C LYS A 220 -16.87 20.99 19.16
N GLU A 221 -17.47 22.03 19.72
CA GLU A 221 -18.27 21.99 20.94
C GLU A 221 -19.54 21.17 20.72
N GLN A 222 -20.19 21.33 19.56
CA GLN A 222 -21.34 20.52 19.18
C GLN A 222 -20.97 19.04 19.04
N LEU A 223 -19.88 18.72 18.33
CA LEU A 223 -19.47 17.32 18.13
C LEU A 223 -19.04 16.64 19.42
N LYS A 224 -18.44 17.37 20.36
CA LYS A 224 -18.09 16.84 21.70
C LYS A 224 -19.30 16.42 22.53
N GLY A 225 -20.46 17.03 22.28
CA GLY A 225 -21.71 16.66 22.93
C GLY A 225 -22.41 15.47 22.27
N ASP A 226 -21.96 15.05 21.09
CA ASP A 226 -22.59 13.94 20.35
C ASP A 226 -22.02 12.58 20.76
N VAL A 227 -22.84 11.55 20.52
CA VAL A 227 -22.47 10.14 20.66
C VAL A 227 -22.48 9.49 19.27
N ALA A 228 -21.41 8.77 18.93
CA ALA A 228 -21.33 7.99 17.71
C ALA A 228 -21.41 6.50 18.01
N VAL A 229 -22.32 5.79 17.33
CA VAL A 229 -22.47 4.33 17.46
C VAL A 229 -22.06 3.67 16.16
N ASP A 230 -20.96 2.90 16.18
CA ASP A 230 -20.50 2.09 15.05
C ASP A 230 -20.86 0.62 15.29
N LEU A 231 -21.89 0.15 14.59
CA LEU A 231 -22.42 -1.21 14.73
C LEU A 231 -21.45 -2.29 14.19
N TYR A 232 -20.45 -1.89 13.40
CA TYR A 232 -19.47 -2.78 12.78
C TYR A 232 -18.08 -2.16 12.83
N ALA A 233 -17.64 -1.79 14.03
CA ALA A 233 -16.40 -1.04 14.25
C ALA A 233 -15.14 -1.74 13.72
N GLY A 234 -15.11 -3.07 13.71
CA GLY A 234 -13.92 -3.86 13.35
C GLY A 234 -12.70 -3.39 14.15
N ILE A 235 -11.63 -3.00 13.45
CA ILE A 235 -10.40 -2.47 14.06
C ILE A 235 -10.50 -0.97 14.48
N GLY A 236 -11.70 -0.45 14.71
CA GLY A 236 -11.95 0.98 14.93
C GLY A 236 -11.98 1.79 13.63
N TYR A 237 -12.53 1.18 12.58
CA TYR A 237 -12.35 1.62 11.20
C TYR A 237 -12.91 3.04 10.94
N PHE A 238 -14.11 3.34 11.45
CA PHE A 238 -14.70 4.68 11.49
C PHE A 238 -14.72 5.26 12.91
N VAL A 239 -14.78 4.43 13.95
CA VAL A 239 -14.69 4.84 15.37
C VAL A 239 -13.57 5.85 15.60
N PHE A 240 -12.36 5.61 15.09
CA PHE A 240 -11.26 6.56 15.28
C PHE A 240 -11.47 7.90 14.57
N SER A 241 -12.24 7.96 13.49
CA SER A 241 -12.63 9.23 12.87
C SER A 241 -13.60 10.02 13.75
N TYR A 242 -14.58 9.35 14.38
CA TYR A 242 -15.49 10.00 15.33
C TYR A 242 -14.75 10.47 16.60
N ALA A 243 -13.89 9.62 17.16
CA ALA A 243 -13.05 9.99 18.30
C ALA A 243 -12.12 11.17 17.98
N ALA A 244 -11.55 11.22 16.78
CA ALA A 244 -10.72 12.36 16.33
C ALA A 244 -11.50 13.67 16.20
N LEU A 245 -12.83 13.61 16.01
CA LEU A 245 -13.73 14.77 16.01
C LEU A 245 -14.17 15.17 17.43
N GLY A 246 -13.86 14.35 18.45
CA GLY A 246 -14.19 14.58 19.84
C GLY A 246 -15.53 14.00 20.31
N MET A 247 -16.21 13.21 19.48
CA MET A 247 -17.45 12.51 19.85
C MET A 247 -17.18 11.41 20.89
N ARG A 248 -18.21 11.07 21.68
CA ARG A 248 -18.18 9.94 22.61
C ARG A 248 -18.56 8.62 21.93
#